data_AF-A0A453NE98-F1
#
_entry.id   AF-A0A453NE98-F1
#
_cell.length_a   1.000
_cell.length_b   1.000
_cell.length_c   1.000
_cell.angle_alpha   90.00
_cell.angle_beta   90.00
_cell.angle_gamma   90.00
#
_symmetry.space_group_name_H-M   'P 1'
#
loop_
_entity.id
_entity.type
_entity.pdbx_description
1 polymer ?
#
loop_
_entity_poly.entity_id
_entity_poly.type
_entity_poly.pdbx_seq_one_letter_code
_entity_poly.pdbx_strand_id
1 'polypeptide(L)' 'QAGVTKVAPNAVVPSVKVLALKVDFGVAEEVKTLLSFLRCFPQVETLHVMVSL' A
#
# COMPACT_ATOMS: atom_id res chain seq x y z
N GLN A 1 -5.38 16.37 22.81
CA GLN A 1 -4.42 16.89 21.80
C GLN A 1 -4.13 15.77 20.82
N ALA A 2 -4.71 15.82 19.61
CA ALA A 2 -4.31 14.90 18.55
C ALA A 2 -2.92 15.33 18.08
N GLY A 3 -1.90 14.52 18.35
CA GLY A 3 -0.54 14.82 17.92
C GLY A 3 -0.50 14.91 16.40
N VAL A 4 -0.04 16.04 15.85
CA VAL A 4 0.24 16.16 14.42
C VAL A 4 1.47 15.29 14.15
N THR A 5 1.24 14.05 13.72
CA THR A 5 2.33 13.19 13.27
C THR A 5 2.82 13.71 11.92
N LYS A 6 4.00 14.32 11.90
CA LYS A 6 4.70 14.68 10.66
C LYS A 6 5.05 13.39 9.92
N VAL A 7 4.19 12.98 9.00
CA VAL A 7 4.45 11.83 8.12
C VAL A 7 5.65 12.19 7.26
N ALA A 8 6.76 11.47 7.42
CA ALA A 8 7.89 11.63 6.53
C ALA A 8 7.43 11.31 5.09
N PRO A 9 7.85 12.07 4.06
CA PRO A 9 7.46 11.83 2.67
C PRO A 9 7.69 10.39 2.19
N ASN A 10 8.60 9.67 2.87
CA ASN A 10 8.99 8.29 2.59
C ASN A 10 8.79 7.39 3.82
N ALA A 11 7.74 7.63 4.62
CA ALA A 11 7.44 6.74 5.74
C ALA A 11 7.26 5.31 5.21
N VAL A 12 8.14 4.41 5.65
CA VAL A 12 8.09 2.98 5.37
C VAL A 12 7.71 2.21 6.62
N VAL A 13 6.94 1.15 6.45
CA VAL A 13 6.49 0.26 7.53
C VAL A 13 7.03 -1.14 7.23
N PRO A 14 8.25 -1.46 7.70
CA PRO A 14 8.91 -2.72 7.38
C PRO A 14 8.31 -3.95 8.09
N SER A 15 7.41 -3.74 9.07
CA SER A 15 6.79 -4.84 9.83
C SER A 15 5.69 -5.57 9.07
N VAL A 16 5.19 -5.01 7.96
CA VAL A 16 4.13 -5.64 7.17
C VAL A 16 4.71 -6.76 6.32
N LYS A 17 4.23 -7.98 6.56
CA LYS A 17 4.64 -9.21 5.86
C LYS A 17 3.60 -9.69 4.84
N VAL A 18 2.32 -9.44 5.13
CA VAL A 18 1.20 -9.79 4.26
C VAL A 18 0.41 -8.53 3.95
N LEU A 19 0.20 -8.26 2.66
CA LEU A 19 -0.61 -7.15 2.17
C LEU A 19 -1.78 -7.73 1.36
N ALA A 20 -3.00 -7.32 1.67
CA ALA A 20 -4.20 -7.70 0.93
C ALA A 20 -4.89 -6.45 0.41
N LEU A 21 -5.15 -6.40 -0.90
CA LEU A 21 -5.77 -5.25 -1.56
C LEU A 21 -6.83 -5.70 -2.56
N LYS A 22 -7.92 -4.93 -2.64
CA LYS A 22 -8.89 -5.01 -3.74
C LYS A 22 -8.51 -3.94 -4.76
N VAL A 23 -8.40 -4.32 -6.03
CA VAL A 23 -7.90 -3.46 -7.12
C VAL A 23 -8.71 -3.72 -8.39
N ASP A 24 -9.17 -2.65 -9.01
CA ASP A 24 -9.62 -2.61 -10.40
C ASP A 24 -8.41 -2.30 -11.31
N PHE A 25 -8.00 -3.29 -12.10
CA PHE A 25 -6.88 -3.15 -13.02
C PHE A 25 -7.20 -2.32 -14.28
N GLY A 26 -8.48 -2.02 -14.52
CA GLY A 26 -8.94 -1.09 -15.56
C GLY A 26 -8.77 0.38 -15.17
N VAL A 27 -8.59 0.68 -13.88
CA VAL A 27 -8.41 2.04 -13.37
C VAL A 27 -6.93 2.31 -13.08
N ALA A 28 -6.29 3.09 -13.95
CA ALA A 28 -4.85 3.40 -13.84
C ALA A 28 -4.44 3.99 -12.47
N GLU A 29 -5.31 4.77 -11.84
CA GLU A 29 -5.05 5.35 -10.51
C GLU A 29 -5.04 4.30 -9.39
N GLU A 30 -5.84 3.23 -9.50
CA GLU A 30 -5.80 2.13 -8.53
C GLU A 30 -4.51 1.33 -8.67
N VAL A 31 -4.01 1.15 -9.90
CA VAL A 31 -2.70 0.53 -10.14
C VAL A 31 -1.57 1.37 -9.55
N LYS A 32 -1.59 2.70 -9.74
CA LYS A 32 -0.61 3.62 -9.11
C LYS A 32 -0.67 3.57 -7.58
N THR A 33 -1.87 3.44 -7.04
CA THR A 33 -2.10 3.30 -5.59
C THR A 33 -1.50 2.00 -5.06
N LEU A 34 -1.75 0.87 -5.73
CA LEU A 34 -1.13 -0.43 -5.42
C LEU A 34 0.39 -0.33 -5.37
N LEU A 35 1.02 0.26 -6.40
CA LEU A 35 2.47 0.45 -6.44
C LEU A 35 2.98 1.34 -5.30
N SER A 36 2.19 2.32 -4.88
CA SER A 36 2.54 3.19 -3.75
C SER A 36 2.51 2.44 -2.43
N PHE A 37 1.53 1.56 -2.22
CA PHE A 37 1.50 0.68 -1.05
C PHE A 37 2.71 -0.26 -1.01
N LEU A 38 3.09 -0.88 -2.14
CA LEU A 38 4.27 -1.74 -2.19
C LEU A 38 5.56 -1.00 -1.81
N ARG A 39 5.69 0.28 -2.17
CA ARG A 39 6.82 1.12 -1.74
C ARG A 39 6.82 1.42 -0.25
N CYS A 40 5.64 1.55 0.38
CA CYS A 40 5.51 1.78 1.81
C CYS A 40 5.83 0.54 2.65
N PHE A 41 5.69 -0.67 2.09
CA PHE A 41 5.86 -1.93 2.82
C PHE A 41 7.00 -2.77 2.23
N PRO A 42 8.27 -2.39 2.45
CA PRO A 42 9.41 -2.98 1.75
C PRO A 42 9.69 -4.46 2.09
N GLN A 43 9.05 -5.03 3.12
CA GLN A 43 9.24 -6.42 3.54
C GLN A 43 8.02 -7.31 3.29
N VAL A 44 7.09 -6.90 2.41
CA VAL A 44 5.97 -7.76 2.03
C VAL A 44 6.50 -9.04 1.39
N GLU A 45 6.12 -10.17 1.97
CA GLU A 45 6.44 -11.51 1.49
C GLU A 45 5.25 -12.10 0.73
N THR A 46 4.01 -11.70 1.06
CA THR A 46 2.80 -12.16 0.38
C THR A 46 1.87 -11.00 0.05
N LEU A 47 1.52 -10.88 -1.23
CA LEU A 47 0.52 -9.95 -1.74
C LEU A 47 -0.73 -10.73 -2.18
N HIS A 48 -1.86 -10.49 -1.51
CA HIS A 48 -3.17 -10.97 -1.94
C HIS A 48 -3.89 -9.87 -2.72
N VAL A 49 -4.34 -10.18 -3.94
CA VAL A 49 -5.10 -9.25 -4.76
C VAL A 49 -6.48 -9.81 -5.03
N MET A 50 -7.51 -9.03 -4.72
CA MET A 50 -8.88 -9.26 -5.16
C MET A 50 -9.18 -8.35 -6.34
N VAL A 51 -9.46 -8.93 -7.50
CA VAL A 51 -9.82 -8.16 -8.69
C VAL A 51 -11.26 -7.66 -8.55
N SER A 52 -11.45 -6.35 -8.68
CA SER A 52 -12.77 -5.76 -8.92
C SER A 52 -12.98 -5.67 -10.43
N LEU A 53 -14.16 -6.07 -10.89
CA LEU A 53 -14.62 -5.86 -12.27
C LEU A 53 -15.59 -4.68 -12.31
#